data_AF-D1ADX4-F1
#
_entry.id   AF-D1ADX4-F1
#
_cell.length_a   1.000
_cell.length_b   1.000
_cell.length_c   1.000
_cell.angle_alpha   90.00
_cell.angle_beta   90.00
_cell.angle_gamma   90.00
#
_symmetry.space_group_name_H-M   'P 1'
#
loop_
_entity.id
_entity.type
_entity.pdbx_description
1 polymer ?
#
loop_
_entity_poly.entity_id
_entity_poly.type
_entity_poly.pdbx_seq_one_letter_code
_entity_poly.pdbx_strand_id
1 'polypeptide(L)'
;MIDLRKPQGRPQQRPDVDTARVDLLLLDASGEHLAVHDEQGRLTCPSLILDRPGGPHHRGELGALVRELARRQLDLDITYIGLLAADESGTAVRLVVTAVLRTVPDGSRLRLLPVGEARARRRDLQHGEHLETARHWHEAVRCAPDLGRRIERSMRTAVAFLARHRAEEAGHWGWEQYLGTDTLGTLSTANGVLTCLHARAGGELAERALQTLRALQNDDGGWQIRRALIGSDSDTSITESTCACLWAFHEAGHRPESEEAVRRGLAWLRERQRPDGGWASADVPGQQSLVFATASAVRILALYGERDAVARGVQWLRDAQCPDGGWGATAPAADETVSSSPAYAAAALLALRQAGVPVTDHVITTGCEYLLGAFSPDRPEPWESTSFTSLVDSRRFARMDFRHFATPWVLAALCECGYDLSHPVVLTGTLQLLRLERPGGGWRSTLTAPDITPIWAVHGAVYALRTVLDSGARNLAPLVLSAHRDAELRTLSWLSGGMIGRRAAAERPGHVWRRRLTTVWLALLTVTVALLVLGQLGVLRGLQSESGRDKVLAGATTLVVTVVGALAPSIIAEEYRIRRSRARAGRDREGLE
;
A
#
# COMPACT_ATOMS: atom_id res chain seq x y z
N MET A 1 20.96 0.50 -4.09
CA MET A 1 21.70 -0.63 -4.69
C MET A 1 22.69 -1.19 -3.68
N ILE A 2 22.46 -2.39 -3.15
CA ILE A 2 23.46 -3.13 -2.37
C ILE A 2 24.12 -4.10 -3.35
N ASP A 3 25.37 -3.84 -3.72
CA ASP A 3 26.16 -4.71 -4.60
C ASP A 3 26.56 -5.98 -3.82
N LEU A 4 25.71 -7.00 -3.88
CA LEU A 4 26.02 -8.34 -3.40
C LEU A 4 26.88 -9.06 -4.44
N ARG A 5 28.18 -8.73 -4.49
CA ARG A 5 29.15 -9.56 -5.21
C ARG A 5 29.20 -10.94 -4.58
N LYS A 6 28.63 -11.93 -5.27
CA LYS A 6 28.83 -13.36 -4.99
C LYS A 6 30.33 -13.68 -5.12
N PRO A 7 30.98 -14.30 -4.12
CA PRO A 7 32.23 -15.00 -4.37
C PRO A 7 31.89 -16.29 -5.12
N GLN A 8 32.27 -16.36 -6.40
CA GLN A 8 32.38 -17.64 -7.09
C GLN A 8 33.68 -18.32 -6.62
N GLY A 9 33.56 -19.22 -5.66
CA GLY A 9 34.66 -20.08 -5.18
C GLY A 9 34.12 -21.41 -4.67
N ARG A 10 34.83 -22.51 -4.96
CA ARG A 10 34.55 -23.87 -4.46
C ARG A 10 34.43 -23.91 -2.93
N PRO A 11 33.75 -24.91 -2.33
CA PRO A 11 33.57 -24.99 -0.89
C PRO A 11 34.92 -25.19 -0.20
N GLN A 12 35.46 -24.12 0.40
CA GLN A 12 36.60 -24.19 1.30
C GLN A 12 36.13 -24.75 2.65
N GLN A 13 36.92 -25.67 3.21
CA GLN A 13 36.77 -26.18 4.57
C GLN A 13 36.77 -25.01 5.58
N ARG A 14 35.86 -25.11 6.56
CA ARG A 14 35.51 -24.07 7.56
C ARG A 14 36.65 -23.77 8.53
N PRO A 15 36.81 -22.51 8.99
CA PRO A 15 37.44 -22.21 10.27
C PRO A 15 36.50 -22.58 11.43
N ASP A 16 37.03 -23.19 12.49
CA ASP A 16 36.33 -23.29 13.79
C ASP A 16 36.21 -21.88 14.37
N VAL A 17 34.99 -21.36 14.52
CA VAL A 17 34.72 -20.08 15.18
C VAL A 17 34.59 -20.34 16.68
N ASP A 18 35.65 -20.07 17.44
CA ASP A 18 35.68 -20.33 18.89
C ASP A 18 34.93 -19.26 19.70
N THR A 19 34.89 -18.01 19.22
CA THR A 19 34.27 -16.87 19.93
C THR A 19 33.57 -15.89 18.99
N ALA A 20 32.39 -15.41 19.39
CA ALA A 20 31.66 -14.35 18.71
C ALA A 20 31.47 -13.14 19.64
N ARG A 21 31.60 -11.93 19.10
CA ARG A 21 31.33 -10.68 19.82
C ARG A 21 29.99 -10.11 19.40
N VAL A 22 29.18 -9.67 20.36
CA VAL A 22 27.88 -9.02 20.10
C VAL A 22 27.90 -7.60 20.60
N ASP A 23 27.90 -6.62 19.70
CA ASP A 23 27.82 -5.20 20.04
C ASP A 23 26.34 -4.76 20.08
N LEU A 24 25.97 -4.03 21.14
CA LEU A 24 24.58 -3.64 21.43
C LEU A 24 24.33 -2.16 21.13
N LEU A 25 23.52 -1.87 20.10
CA LEU A 25 22.91 -0.54 19.92
C LEU A 25 21.67 -0.43 20.81
N LEU A 26 21.87 0.13 22.01
CA LEU A 26 20.87 0.20 23.07
C LEU A 26 20.18 1.56 23.11
N LEU A 27 18.90 1.58 22.76
CA LEU A 27 18.03 2.75 22.94
C LEU A 27 17.29 2.64 24.27
N ASP A 28 17.02 3.76 24.94
CA ASP A 28 16.12 3.78 26.09
C ASP A 28 14.66 3.49 25.66
N ALA A 29 13.76 3.28 26.63
CA ALA A 29 12.35 3.00 26.34
C ALA A 29 11.65 4.12 25.55
N SER A 30 12.14 5.36 25.64
CA SER A 30 11.58 6.49 24.90
C SER A 30 12.05 6.51 23.43
N GLY A 31 13.25 5.99 23.16
CA GLY A 31 13.95 6.10 21.89
C GLY A 31 14.68 7.44 21.70
N GLU A 32 14.76 8.27 22.74
CA GLU A 32 15.39 9.60 22.74
C GLU A 32 16.83 9.57 23.21
N HIS A 33 17.28 8.48 23.86
CA HIS A 33 18.65 8.31 24.31
C HIS A 33 19.27 7.00 23.82
N LEU A 34 20.55 7.07 23.46
CA LEU A 34 21.39 5.92 23.12
C LEU A 34 22.38 5.67 24.28
N ALA A 35 22.43 4.45 24.79
CA ALA A 35 23.40 4.07 25.81
C ALA A 35 24.75 3.73 25.18
N VAL A 36 25.78 4.46 25.56
CA VAL A 36 27.14 4.35 25.02
C VAL A 36 28.18 4.40 26.15
N HIS A 37 29.38 3.91 25.88
CA HIS A 37 30.57 4.22 26.65
C HIS A 37 31.34 5.35 25.96
N ASP A 38 31.93 6.24 26.76
CA ASP A 38 32.81 7.31 26.26
C ASP A 38 34.25 6.92 26.56
N GLU A 39 34.96 6.43 25.54
CA GLU A 39 36.36 6.05 25.62
C GLU A 39 37.19 7.10 24.90
N GLN A 40 37.67 8.10 25.65
CA GLN A 40 38.57 9.14 25.15
C GLN A 40 38.00 9.91 23.94
N GLY A 41 36.69 10.19 23.94
CA GLY A 41 36.01 10.90 22.87
C GLY A 41 35.45 10.00 21.76
N ARG A 42 35.73 8.68 21.80
CA ARG A 42 35.07 7.71 20.91
C ARG A 42 33.87 7.08 21.60
N LEU A 43 32.73 7.08 20.93
CA LEU A 43 31.48 6.55 21.48
C LEU A 43 31.38 5.06 21.12
N THR A 44 31.53 4.18 22.10
CA THR A 44 31.50 2.72 21.89
C THR A 44 30.21 2.09 22.41
N CYS A 45 29.78 1.02 21.75
CA CYS A 45 28.60 0.27 22.14
C CYS A 45 28.96 -0.76 23.23
N PRO A 46 28.08 -1.00 24.22
CA PRO A 46 28.21 -2.14 25.12
C PRO A 46 28.37 -3.44 24.32
N SER A 47 29.26 -4.32 24.76
CA SER A 47 29.63 -5.51 24.00
C SER A 47 29.58 -6.76 24.85
N LEU A 48 29.11 -7.86 24.27
CA LEU A 48 29.01 -9.18 24.90
C LEU A 48 29.96 -10.15 24.20
N ILE A 49 30.43 -11.16 24.94
CA ILE A 49 31.21 -12.28 24.41
C ILE A 49 30.34 -13.53 24.42
N LEU A 50 30.33 -14.25 23.30
CA LEU A 50 29.53 -15.44 23.07
C LEU A 50 30.49 -16.59 22.73
N ASP A 51 30.69 -17.47 23.70
CA ASP A 51 31.58 -18.62 23.58
C ASP A 51 30.87 -19.76 22.83
N ARG A 52 31.51 -20.29 21.76
CA ARG A 52 31.04 -21.40 20.91
C ARG A 52 29.53 -21.39 20.53
N PRO A 53 29.16 -20.88 19.34
CA PRO A 53 27.76 -20.88 18.86
C PRO A 53 27.14 -22.27 18.54
N GLY A 54 27.67 -23.40 19.07
CA GLY A 54 27.35 -24.77 18.66
C GLY A 54 26.90 -25.76 19.74
N GLY A 55 26.65 -25.34 20.99
CA GLY A 55 26.24 -26.25 22.07
C GLY A 55 24.78 -26.77 21.96
N PRO A 56 24.44 -27.97 22.48
CA PRO A 56 23.08 -28.55 22.44
C PRO A 56 21.99 -27.70 23.12
N HIS A 57 22.39 -26.72 23.93
CA HIS A 57 21.54 -25.86 24.74
C HIS A 57 21.11 -24.55 24.05
N HIS A 58 21.56 -24.27 22.82
CA HIS A 58 21.31 -23.00 22.11
C HIS A 58 20.24 -23.05 21.02
N ARG A 59 19.28 -23.98 21.13
CA ARG A 59 18.10 -24.02 20.24
C ARG A 59 17.07 -22.89 20.50
N GLY A 60 17.37 -21.96 21.41
CA GLY A 60 16.54 -20.80 21.72
C GLY A 60 16.91 -19.58 20.89
N GLU A 61 15.91 -18.80 20.47
CA GLU A 61 16.04 -17.55 19.70
C GLU A 61 17.21 -16.67 20.21
N LEU A 62 18.07 -16.15 19.32
CA LEU A 62 19.24 -15.30 19.66
C LEU A 62 18.89 -14.18 20.64
N GLY A 63 17.69 -13.62 20.57
CA GLY A 63 17.21 -12.63 21.53
C GLY A 63 17.11 -13.12 22.98
N ALA A 64 16.87 -14.40 23.25
CA ALA A 64 16.94 -14.96 24.60
C ALA A 64 18.38 -15.02 25.11
N LEU A 65 19.31 -15.45 24.25
CA LEU A 65 20.73 -15.53 24.57
C LEU A 65 21.34 -14.15 24.81
N VAL A 66 21.05 -13.17 23.94
CA VAL A 66 21.52 -11.79 24.10
C VAL A 66 21.01 -11.18 25.41
N ARG A 67 19.75 -11.43 25.79
CA ARG A 67 19.21 -10.98 27.09
C ARG A 67 19.90 -11.62 28.28
N GLU A 68 20.15 -12.94 28.22
CA GLU A 68 20.85 -13.67 29.28
C GLU A 68 22.28 -13.17 29.46
N LEU A 69 23.01 -12.99 28.34
CA LEU A 69 24.39 -12.49 28.36
C LEU A 69 24.48 -11.04 28.81
N ALA A 70 23.56 -10.17 28.36
CA ALA A 70 23.52 -8.77 28.81
C ALA A 70 23.33 -8.67 30.33
N ARG A 71 22.47 -9.51 30.90
CA ARG A 71 22.26 -9.57 32.35
C ARG A 71 23.46 -10.15 33.09
N ARG A 72 24.11 -11.18 32.56
CA ARG A 72 25.26 -11.83 33.22
C ARG A 72 26.58 -11.06 33.12
N GLN A 73 26.88 -10.47 31.97
CA GLN A 73 28.18 -9.85 31.69
C GLN A 73 28.20 -8.36 31.97
N LEU A 74 27.06 -7.67 31.79
CA LEU A 74 26.98 -6.21 31.87
C LEU A 74 25.96 -5.71 32.91
N ASP A 75 25.24 -6.60 33.58
CA ASP A 75 24.13 -6.29 34.51
C ASP A 75 23.02 -5.45 33.86
N LEU A 76 22.79 -5.61 32.55
CA LEU A 76 21.78 -4.83 31.82
C LEU A 76 20.48 -5.62 31.64
N ASP A 77 19.36 -4.98 31.96
CA ASP A 77 18.02 -5.48 31.60
C ASP A 77 17.57 -4.89 30.26
N ILE A 78 17.45 -5.74 29.25
CA ILE A 78 17.18 -5.34 27.88
C ILE A 78 16.02 -6.11 27.25
N THR A 79 15.32 -5.45 26.33
CA THR A 79 14.39 -6.10 25.40
C THR A 79 15.06 -6.21 24.03
N TYR A 80 15.38 -7.43 23.61
CA TYR A 80 15.93 -7.66 22.28
C TYR A 80 14.94 -7.25 21.19
N ILE A 81 15.42 -6.53 20.18
CA ILE A 81 14.62 -6.17 18.99
C ILE A 81 15.05 -7.04 17.80
N GLY A 82 16.34 -7.06 17.45
CA GLY A 82 16.80 -7.79 16.26
C GLY A 82 18.29 -7.63 15.92
N LEU A 83 18.74 -8.42 14.94
CA LEU A 83 20.09 -8.40 14.37
C LEU A 83 20.20 -7.40 13.22
N LEU A 84 21.08 -6.41 13.35
CA LEU A 84 21.31 -5.34 12.36
C LEU A 84 22.37 -5.71 11.32
N ALA A 85 23.45 -6.35 11.76
CA ALA A 85 24.56 -6.76 10.90
C ALA A 85 25.33 -7.95 11.49
N ALA A 86 26.03 -8.66 10.62
CA ALA A 86 26.96 -9.72 10.98
C ALA A 86 28.18 -9.65 10.06
N ASP A 87 29.35 -9.46 10.65
CA ASP A 87 30.62 -9.35 9.94
C ASP A 87 31.57 -10.48 10.33
N GLU A 88 32.31 -10.97 9.34
CA GLU A 88 33.34 -12.00 9.50
C GLU A 88 34.73 -11.38 9.48
N SER A 89 35.57 -11.74 10.44
CA SER A 89 37.00 -11.42 10.43
C SER A 89 37.82 -12.59 10.96
N GLY A 90 38.37 -13.40 10.05
CA GLY A 90 39.18 -14.57 10.38
C GLY A 90 38.37 -15.66 11.09
N THR A 91 38.71 -15.97 12.34
CA THR A 91 38.02 -16.95 13.21
C THR A 91 36.99 -16.32 14.15
N ALA A 92 36.79 -14.99 14.08
CA ALA A 92 35.86 -14.27 14.93
C ALA A 92 34.68 -13.71 14.12
N VAL A 93 33.50 -13.82 14.70
CA VAL A 93 32.26 -13.25 14.16
C VAL A 93 31.87 -12.06 15.03
N ARG A 94 31.51 -10.95 14.40
CA ARG A 94 30.90 -9.81 15.08
C ARG A 94 29.44 -9.68 14.69
N LEU A 95 28.57 -9.61 15.68
CA LEU A 95 27.14 -9.36 15.52
C LEU A 95 26.82 -7.97 16.05
N VAL A 96 26.03 -7.20 15.30
CA VAL A 96 25.49 -5.93 15.75
C VAL A 96 24.00 -6.12 15.96
N VAL A 97 23.51 -5.91 17.18
CA VAL A 97 22.09 -6.08 17.52
C VAL A 97 21.54 -4.80 18.09
N THR A 98 20.23 -4.59 17.90
CA THR A 98 19.51 -3.51 18.59
C THR A 98 18.59 -4.08 19.66
N ALA A 99 18.52 -3.35 20.77
CA ALA A 99 17.69 -3.70 21.91
C ALA A 99 17.28 -2.43 22.69
N VAL A 100 16.24 -2.56 23.49
CA VAL A 100 15.72 -1.50 24.37
C VAL A 100 16.25 -1.70 25.77
N LEU A 101 16.94 -0.71 26.32
CA LEU A 101 17.34 -0.69 27.71
C LEU A 101 16.11 -0.37 28.59
N ARG A 102 15.75 -1.30 29.49
CA ARG A 102 14.59 -1.15 30.38
C ARG A 102 14.93 -0.26 31.57
N THR A 103 16.10 -0.49 32.16
CA THR A 103 16.62 0.23 33.32
C THR A 103 18.11 0.39 33.18
N VAL A 104 18.62 1.57 33.52
CA VAL A 104 20.07 1.79 33.66
C VAL A 104 20.46 1.35 35.08
N PRO A 105 21.40 0.42 35.27
CA PRO A 105 21.87 0.05 36.60
C PRO A 105 22.61 1.21 37.28
N ASP A 106 22.38 1.37 38.58
CA ASP A 106 23.13 2.32 39.41
C ASP A 106 24.62 2.00 39.38
N GLY A 107 25.45 3.00 39.07
CA GLY A 107 26.91 2.84 38.96
C GLY A 107 27.40 2.24 37.63
N SER A 108 26.53 2.03 36.64
CA SER A 108 26.98 1.64 35.30
C SER A 108 27.87 2.72 34.67
N ARG A 109 28.91 2.31 33.93
CA ARG A 109 29.75 3.22 33.12
C ARG A 109 29.05 3.66 31.82
N LEU A 110 27.75 3.44 31.72
CA LEU A 110 26.95 3.78 30.55
C LEU A 110 26.49 5.22 30.65
N ARG A 111 26.75 5.98 29.59
CA ARG A 111 26.22 7.32 29.39
C ARG A 111 25.01 7.24 28.49
N LEU A 112 23.89 7.82 28.92
CA LEU A 112 22.73 8.06 28.06
C LEU A 112 22.98 9.31 27.22
N LEU A 113 23.25 9.13 25.94
CA LEU A 113 23.51 10.20 24.99
C LEU A 113 22.21 10.57 24.26
N PRO A 114 21.78 11.84 24.25
CA PRO A 114 20.63 12.26 23.44
C PRO A 114 20.83 11.86 21.98
N VAL A 115 19.80 11.31 21.35
CA VAL A 115 19.95 10.78 19.99
C VAL A 115 20.26 11.88 18.97
N GLY A 116 19.83 13.12 19.21
CA GLY A 116 20.25 14.27 18.40
C GLY A 116 21.77 14.47 18.40
N GLU A 117 22.41 14.29 19.56
CA GLU A 117 23.88 14.34 19.69
C GLU A 117 24.54 13.11 19.06
N ALA A 118 23.97 11.91 19.26
CA ALA A 118 24.44 10.69 18.62
C ALA A 118 24.42 10.77 17.08
N ARG A 119 23.38 11.41 16.51
CA ARG A 119 23.29 11.70 15.06
C ARG A 119 24.37 12.69 14.61
N ALA A 120 24.57 13.78 15.34
CA ALA A 120 25.60 14.77 15.02
C ALA A 120 27.00 14.16 15.05
N ARG A 121 27.24 13.24 15.97
CA ARG A 121 28.52 12.51 16.15
C ARG A 121 28.51 11.12 15.53
N ARG A 122 27.67 10.87 14.51
CA ARG A 122 27.51 9.54 13.88
C ARG A 122 28.82 8.93 13.39
N ARG A 123 29.78 9.76 12.96
CA ARG A 123 31.11 9.31 12.51
C ARG A 123 32.02 8.82 13.64
N ASP A 124 31.79 9.30 14.86
CA ASP A 124 32.56 8.94 16.06
C ASP A 124 31.90 7.77 16.83
N LEU A 125 30.66 7.44 16.47
CA LEU A 125 29.87 6.36 17.05
C LEU A 125 30.20 5.02 16.39
N GLN A 126 30.60 4.05 17.21
CA GLN A 126 30.72 2.66 16.79
C GLN A 126 29.37 2.18 16.23
N HIS A 127 29.39 1.62 15.01
CA HIS A 127 28.20 1.19 14.28
C HIS A 127 27.20 2.33 13.98
N GLY A 128 27.69 3.57 13.88
CA GLY A 128 26.87 4.74 13.60
C GLY A 128 26.09 4.64 12.28
N GLU A 129 26.58 3.87 11.31
CA GLU A 129 25.86 3.54 10.07
C GLU A 129 24.50 2.87 10.35
N HIS A 130 24.38 2.10 11.43
CA HIS A 130 23.18 1.36 11.80
C HIS A 130 22.22 2.11 12.74
N LEU A 131 22.60 3.29 13.25
CA LEU A 131 21.81 4.06 14.22
C LEU A 131 20.37 4.32 13.75
N GLU A 132 20.19 4.78 12.50
CA GLU A 132 18.85 5.06 11.98
C GLU A 132 18.00 3.79 11.83
N THR A 133 18.62 2.68 11.45
CA THR A 133 17.92 1.39 11.36
C THR A 133 17.45 0.93 12.75
N ALA A 134 18.32 1.04 13.76
CA ALA A 134 17.98 0.74 15.15
C ALA A 134 16.81 1.60 15.65
N ARG A 135 16.82 2.91 15.37
CA ARG A 135 15.74 3.84 15.72
C ARG A 135 14.42 3.47 15.06
N HIS A 136 14.44 3.19 13.75
CA HIS A 136 13.24 2.80 13.03
C HIS A 136 12.65 1.51 13.61
N TRP A 137 13.47 0.51 13.92
CA TRP A 137 13.00 -0.74 14.52
C TRP A 137 12.45 -0.53 15.93
N HIS A 138 13.09 0.32 16.72
CA HIS A 138 12.59 0.71 18.03
C HIS A 138 11.21 1.38 17.94
N GLU A 139 11.06 2.39 17.07
CA GLU A 139 9.77 3.07 16.87
C GLU A 139 8.70 2.09 16.40
N ALA A 140 9.06 1.17 15.51
CA ALA A 140 8.17 0.16 14.99
C ALA A 140 7.68 -0.81 16.07
N VAL A 141 8.57 -1.37 16.88
CA VAL A 141 8.20 -2.24 18.02
C VAL A 141 7.34 -1.50 19.03
N ARG A 142 7.67 -0.23 19.31
CA ARG A 142 6.93 0.60 20.26
C ARG A 142 5.51 0.89 19.79
N CYS A 143 5.33 1.20 18.51
CA CYS A 143 4.03 1.64 17.98
C CYS A 143 3.15 0.47 17.50
N ALA A 144 3.74 -0.65 17.06
CA ALA A 144 3.01 -1.74 16.43
C ALA A 144 1.81 -2.31 17.23
N PRO A 145 1.87 -2.48 18.58
CA PRO A 145 0.76 -3.08 19.33
C PRO A 145 -0.56 -2.29 19.25
N ASP A 146 -0.49 -0.97 19.13
CA ASP A 146 -1.65 -0.07 19.14
C ASP A 146 -1.92 0.60 17.80
N LEU A 147 -0.99 0.52 16.85
CA LEU A 147 -1.10 1.22 15.57
C LEU A 147 -2.38 0.86 14.82
N GLY A 148 -2.74 -0.42 14.73
CA GLY A 148 -3.98 -0.85 14.06
C GLY A 148 -5.24 -0.24 14.70
N ARG A 149 -5.35 -0.30 16.03
CA ARG A 149 -6.46 0.31 16.78
C ARG A 149 -6.51 1.83 16.62
N ARG A 150 -5.34 2.47 16.61
CA ARG A 150 -5.23 3.92 16.41
C ARG A 150 -5.75 4.31 15.03
N ILE A 151 -5.34 3.58 13.97
CA ILE A 151 -5.80 3.82 12.61
C ILE A 151 -7.33 3.67 12.51
N GLU A 152 -7.89 2.57 13.04
CA GLU A 152 -9.34 2.35 13.04
C GLU A 152 -10.11 3.45 13.80
N ARG A 153 -9.56 3.91 14.93
CA ARG A 153 -10.12 5.04 15.68
C ARG A 153 -10.09 6.33 14.88
N SER A 154 -8.98 6.64 14.22
CA SER A 154 -8.84 7.84 13.39
C SER A 154 -9.85 7.84 12.24
N MET A 155 -10.02 6.71 11.53
CA MET A 155 -11.03 6.58 10.47
C MET A 155 -12.46 6.81 10.99
N ARG A 156 -12.82 6.22 12.14
CA ARG A 156 -14.14 6.45 12.77
C ARG A 156 -14.35 7.91 13.16
N THR A 157 -13.31 8.54 13.69
CA THR A 157 -13.33 9.95 14.10
C THR A 157 -13.50 10.86 12.88
N ALA A 158 -12.89 10.52 11.75
CA ALA A 158 -13.06 11.22 10.48
C ALA A 158 -14.53 11.22 10.00
N VAL A 159 -15.22 10.08 10.08
CA VAL A 159 -16.64 9.99 9.71
C VAL A 159 -17.51 10.82 10.64
N ALA A 160 -17.28 10.72 11.96
CA ALA A 160 -18.00 11.54 12.93
C ALA A 160 -17.75 13.04 12.70
N PHE A 161 -16.54 13.42 12.30
CA PHE A 161 -16.20 14.78 11.92
C PHE A 161 -16.98 15.26 10.69
N LEU A 162 -17.00 14.48 9.61
CA LEU A 162 -17.76 14.82 8.41
C LEU A 162 -19.27 14.88 8.67
N ALA A 163 -19.81 14.02 9.54
CA ALA A 163 -21.22 14.07 9.92
C ALA A 163 -21.60 15.40 10.59
N ARG A 164 -20.70 15.98 11.39
CA ARG A 164 -20.92 17.29 12.04
C ARG A 164 -20.77 18.48 11.10
N HIS A 165 -20.06 18.31 9.99
CA HIS A 165 -19.82 19.37 8.99
C HIS A 165 -20.56 19.11 7.68
N ARG A 166 -21.64 18.31 7.74
CA ARG A 166 -22.49 18.04 6.59
C ARG A 166 -23.26 19.31 6.22
N ALA A 167 -23.19 19.69 4.96
CA ALA A 167 -23.99 20.76 4.37
C ALA A 167 -25.34 20.24 3.84
N GLU A 168 -26.34 21.10 3.84
CA GLU A 168 -27.66 20.84 3.27
C GLU A 168 -28.13 22.00 2.39
N GLU A 169 -28.34 21.73 1.10
CA GLU A 169 -28.79 22.74 0.13
C GLU A 169 -29.97 22.17 -0.67
N ALA A 170 -31.12 22.83 -0.61
CA ALA A 170 -32.34 22.42 -1.33
C ALA A 170 -32.75 20.94 -1.10
N GLY A 171 -32.63 20.44 0.13
CA GLY A 171 -32.97 19.06 0.49
C GLY A 171 -31.94 18.01 0.06
N HIS A 172 -30.81 18.43 -0.52
CA HIS A 172 -29.67 17.58 -0.83
C HIS A 172 -28.62 17.65 0.27
N TRP A 173 -27.99 16.51 0.56
CA TRP A 173 -26.90 16.41 1.53
C TRP A 173 -25.56 16.30 0.82
N GLY A 174 -24.53 16.89 1.42
CA GLY A 174 -23.16 16.74 0.95
C GLY A 174 -22.22 17.62 1.74
N TRP A 175 -21.17 18.11 1.08
CA TRP A 175 -20.12 18.88 1.74
C TRP A 175 -19.54 19.97 0.83
N GLU A 176 -19.07 21.03 1.48
CA GLU A 176 -18.22 22.06 0.88
C GLU A 176 -16.74 21.67 0.99
N GLN A 177 -15.86 22.22 0.14
CA GLN A 177 -14.44 21.88 0.09
C GLN A 177 -13.70 22.08 1.41
N TYR A 178 -14.01 23.15 2.15
CA TYR A 178 -13.38 23.52 3.41
C TYR A 178 -14.26 23.31 4.64
N LEU A 179 -15.44 22.70 4.46
CA LEU A 179 -16.33 22.28 5.54
C LEU A 179 -16.83 23.46 6.41
N GLY A 180 -16.84 24.68 5.86
CA GLY A 180 -17.13 25.91 6.61
C GLY A 180 -18.48 26.55 6.31
N THR A 181 -19.24 26.03 5.33
CA THR A 181 -20.52 26.61 4.90
C THR A 181 -21.56 25.52 4.62
N ASP A 182 -22.83 25.91 4.55
CA ASP A 182 -23.95 25.01 4.22
C ASP A 182 -24.13 24.80 2.70
N THR A 183 -23.13 25.16 1.88
CA THR A 183 -23.20 24.99 0.42
C THR A 183 -22.68 23.62 -0.03
N LEU A 184 -23.11 23.16 -1.21
CA LEU A 184 -22.68 21.87 -1.75
C LEU A 184 -21.65 22.03 -2.88
N GLY A 185 -20.53 21.31 -2.76
CA GLY A 185 -19.62 21.02 -3.86
C GLY A 185 -19.77 19.58 -4.34
N THR A 186 -19.82 19.33 -5.64
CA THR A 186 -20.01 17.97 -6.20
C THR A 186 -18.80 17.08 -5.88
N LEU A 187 -17.59 17.56 -6.20
CA LEU A 187 -16.34 16.82 -5.94
C LEU A 187 -16.11 16.61 -4.43
N SER A 188 -16.40 17.64 -3.63
CA SER A 188 -16.37 17.56 -2.16
C SER A 188 -17.36 16.51 -1.65
N THR A 189 -18.56 16.44 -2.23
CA THR A 189 -19.55 15.45 -1.86
C THR A 189 -19.12 14.03 -2.18
N ALA A 190 -18.50 13.81 -3.35
CA ALA A 190 -17.90 12.53 -3.69
C ALA A 190 -16.80 12.12 -2.70
N ASN A 191 -15.91 13.04 -2.32
CA ASN A 191 -14.88 12.80 -1.30
C ASN A 191 -15.49 12.43 0.07
N GLY A 192 -16.59 13.07 0.46
CA GLY A 192 -17.29 12.75 1.72
C GLY A 192 -17.92 11.35 1.72
N VAL A 193 -18.57 10.98 0.61
CA VAL A 193 -19.09 9.62 0.40
C VAL A 193 -17.96 8.60 0.46
N LEU A 194 -16.89 8.82 -0.30
CA LEU A 194 -15.72 7.94 -0.31
C LEU A 194 -15.13 7.80 1.09
N THR A 195 -15.00 8.89 1.85
CA THR A 195 -14.51 8.83 3.24
C THR A 195 -15.37 7.89 4.10
N CYS A 196 -16.70 8.01 4.02
CA CYS A 196 -17.61 7.14 4.78
C CYS A 196 -17.46 5.67 4.39
N LEU A 197 -17.39 5.39 3.09
CA LEU A 197 -17.29 4.03 2.56
C LEU A 197 -15.93 3.38 2.90
N HIS A 198 -14.83 4.10 2.73
CA HIS A 198 -13.49 3.61 3.06
C HIS A 198 -13.29 3.38 4.56
N ALA A 199 -13.93 4.19 5.40
CA ALA A 199 -13.98 3.97 6.85
C ALA A 199 -14.94 2.84 7.28
N ARG A 200 -15.60 2.16 6.32
CA ARG A 200 -16.62 1.13 6.55
C ARG A 200 -17.81 1.60 7.39
N ALA A 201 -18.15 2.88 7.27
CA ALA A 201 -19.28 3.52 7.91
C ALA A 201 -20.36 3.86 6.87
N GLY A 202 -20.79 2.84 6.13
CA GLY A 202 -21.96 2.95 5.26
C GLY A 202 -23.21 3.25 6.09
N GLY A 203 -24.13 4.04 5.53
CA GLY A 203 -25.36 4.43 6.20
C GLY A 203 -26.04 5.62 5.53
N GLU A 204 -27.08 6.14 6.17
CA GLU A 204 -27.95 7.19 5.63
C GLU A 204 -27.16 8.40 5.09
N LEU A 205 -26.13 8.84 5.81
CA LEU A 205 -25.29 9.97 5.40
C LEU A 205 -24.67 9.76 4.01
N ALA A 206 -24.07 8.59 3.78
CA ALA A 206 -23.47 8.25 2.48
C ALA A 206 -24.54 8.04 1.40
N GLU A 207 -25.68 7.44 1.75
CA GLU A 207 -26.76 7.16 0.79
C GLU A 207 -27.46 8.42 0.31
N ARG A 208 -27.74 9.37 1.22
CA ARG A 208 -28.31 10.68 0.88
C ARG A 208 -27.34 11.50 0.03
N ALA A 209 -26.05 11.45 0.33
CA ALA A 209 -25.03 12.11 -0.49
C ALA A 209 -24.86 11.43 -1.88
N LEU A 210 -24.98 10.11 -1.99
CA LEU A 210 -25.02 9.42 -3.29
C LEU A 210 -26.25 9.82 -4.13
N GLN A 211 -27.41 10.03 -3.49
CA GLN A 211 -28.59 10.59 -4.16
C GLN A 211 -28.30 12.00 -4.70
N THR A 212 -27.62 12.84 -3.91
CA THR A 212 -27.16 14.15 -4.36
C THR A 212 -26.26 14.05 -5.58
N LEU A 213 -25.25 13.17 -5.57
CA LEU A 213 -24.35 13.01 -6.74
C LEU A 213 -25.13 12.66 -8.01
N ARG A 214 -26.15 11.79 -7.93
CA ARG A 214 -27.00 11.49 -9.09
C ARG A 214 -27.79 12.70 -9.59
N ALA A 215 -28.37 13.47 -8.67
CA ALA A 215 -29.13 14.68 -9.00
C ALA A 215 -28.26 15.81 -9.58
N LEU A 216 -26.95 15.79 -9.30
CA LEU A 216 -25.98 16.76 -9.79
C LEU A 216 -25.29 16.36 -11.10
N GLN A 217 -25.65 15.22 -11.72
CA GLN A 217 -25.08 14.84 -13.02
C GLN A 217 -25.63 15.76 -14.12
N ASN A 218 -24.75 16.30 -14.95
CA ASN A 218 -25.15 17.12 -16.10
C ASN A 218 -25.82 16.30 -17.20
N ASP A 219 -26.50 16.97 -18.14
CA ASP A 219 -27.15 16.33 -19.29
C ASP A 219 -26.14 15.63 -20.22
N ASP A 220 -24.90 16.12 -20.28
CA ASP A 220 -23.81 15.50 -21.04
C ASP A 220 -23.30 14.18 -20.41
N GLY A 221 -23.74 13.86 -19.19
CA GLY A 221 -23.35 12.64 -18.45
C GLY A 221 -22.13 12.82 -17.55
N GLY A 222 -21.42 13.94 -17.62
CA GLY A 222 -20.33 14.26 -16.71
C GLY A 222 -20.80 14.96 -15.43
N TRP A 223 -19.84 15.28 -14.56
CA TRP A 223 -20.06 16.06 -13.35
C TRP A 223 -19.14 17.28 -13.29
N GLN A 224 -19.72 18.40 -12.91
CA GLN A 224 -19.06 19.66 -12.56
C GLN A 224 -18.38 19.60 -11.19
N ILE A 225 -17.51 20.56 -10.88
CA ILE A 225 -16.95 20.73 -9.51
C ILE A 225 -17.99 21.33 -8.57
N ARG A 226 -18.66 22.40 -9.02
CA ARG A 226 -19.55 23.32 -8.27
C ARG A 226 -18.84 24.05 -7.10
N ARG A 227 -18.80 25.39 -7.14
CA ARG A 227 -18.39 26.34 -6.07
C ARG A 227 -16.97 26.30 -5.50
N ALA A 228 -16.12 25.35 -5.90
CA ALA A 228 -14.70 25.34 -5.54
C ALA A 228 -13.78 25.99 -6.61
N LEU A 229 -14.35 26.81 -7.49
CA LEU A 229 -13.65 27.46 -8.60
C LEU A 229 -13.14 28.85 -8.22
N ILE A 230 -12.02 29.24 -8.82
CA ILE A 230 -11.44 30.58 -8.74
C ILE A 230 -11.96 31.41 -9.91
N GLY A 231 -12.41 32.63 -9.60
CA GLY A 231 -12.88 33.62 -10.58
C GLY A 231 -14.40 33.61 -10.74
N SER A 232 -14.99 32.49 -11.18
CA SER A 232 -16.42 32.38 -11.41
C SER A 232 -16.92 30.93 -11.25
N ASP A 233 -18.23 30.78 -11.03
CA ASP A 233 -18.89 29.48 -11.03
C ASP A 233 -19.06 28.95 -12.46
N SER A 234 -18.89 27.64 -12.63
CA SER A 234 -19.16 26.93 -13.87
C SER A 234 -19.80 25.57 -13.58
N ASP A 235 -20.78 25.23 -14.41
CA ASP A 235 -21.43 23.93 -14.43
C ASP A 235 -20.78 22.99 -15.45
N THR A 236 -19.60 23.33 -15.97
CA THR A 236 -18.88 22.49 -16.92
C THR A 236 -18.46 21.18 -16.27
N SER A 237 -18.81 20.07 -16.91
CA SER A 237 -18.34 18.73 -16.54
C SER A 237 -16.82 18.63 -16.69
N ILE A 238 -16.15 18.05 -15.68
CA ILE A 238 -14.71 17.84 -15.69
C ILE A 238 -14.34 16.38 -15.38
N THR A 239 -13.14 15.99 -15.80
CA THR A 239 -12.63 14.61 -15.64
C THR A 239 -12.52 14.22 -14.16
N GLU A 240 -11.94 15.07 -13.32
CA GLU A 240 -11.67 14.74 -11.92
C GLU A 240 -12.96 14.55 -11.10
N SER A 241 -13.95 15.42 -11.29
CA SER A 241 -15.24 15.31 -10.60
C SER A 241 -16.04 14.11 -11.10
N THR A 242 -16.04 13.86 -12.41
CA THR A 242 -16.68 12.68 -13.01
C THR A 242 -16.05 11.39 -12.48
N CYS A 243 -14.72 11.31 -12.41
CA CYS A 243 -14.01 10.17 -11.85
C CYS A 243 -14.33 9.96 -10.36
N ALA A 244 -14.34 11.03 -9.56
CA ALA A 244 -14.65 10.93 -8.13
C ALA A 244 -16.09 10.43 -7.88
N CYS A 245 -17.06 10.91 -8.66
CA CYS A 245 -18.45 10.45 -8.56
C CYS A 245 -18.59 8.98 -8.97
N LEU A 246 -17.98 8.58 -10.08
CA LEU A 246 -17.96 7.18 -10.52
C LEU A 246 -17.26 6.25 -9.52
N TRP A 247 -16.21 6.74 -8.86
CA TRP A 247 -15.55 6.01 -7.77
C TRP A 247 -16.50 5.84 -6.58
N ALA A 248 -17.19 6.91 -6.17
CA ALA A 248 -18.15 6.84 -5.07
C ALA A 248 -19.26 5.84 -5.35
N PHE A 249 -19.78 5.78 -6.59
CA PHE A 249 -20.74 4.77 -7.01
C PHE A 249 -20.15 3.36 -7.01
N HIS A 250 -18.90 3.19 -7.44
CA HIS A 250 -18.23 1.88 -7.43
C HIS A 250 -18.11 1.34 -6.00
N GLU A 251 -17.58 2.16 -5.07
CA GLU A 251 -17.39 1.78 -3.67
C GLU A 251 -18.71 1.52 -2.94
N ALA A 252 -19.81 2.17 -3.36
CA ALA A 252 -21.14 1.96 -2.80
C ALA A 252 -21.76 0.60 -3.21
N GLY A 253 -21.10 -0.13 -4.10
CA GLY A 253 -21.58 -1.33 -4.76
C GLY A 253 -22.46 -1.02 -5.97
N HIS A 254 -22.55 -1.96 -6.91
CA HIS A 254 -23.48 -1.86 -8.05
C HIS A 254 -24.92 -1.81 -7.53
N ARG A 255 -25.55 -0.64 -7.71
CA ARG A 255 -26.93 -0.35 -7.29
C ARG A 255 -27.76 0.03 -8.52
N PRO A 256 -28.94 -0.58 -8.74
CA PRO A 256 -29.78 -0.30 -9.91
C PRO A 256 -30.09 1.20 -10.09
N GLU A 257 -30.26 1.93 -8.99
CA GLU A 257 -30.62 3.34 -9.00
C GLU A 257 -29.47 4.26 -9.47
N SER A 258 -28.24 3.74 -9.51
CA SER A 258 -27.05 4.46 -9.98
C SER A 258 -26.55 3.96 -11.34
N GLU A 259 -27.08 2.85 -11.87
CA GLU A 259 -26.58 2.23 -13.11
C GLU A 259 -26.61 3.19 -14.30
N GLU A 260 -27.70 3.93 -14.48
CA GLU A 260 -27.82 4.88 -15.58
C GLU A 260 -26.83 6.05 -15.45
N ALA A 261 -26.68 6.59 -14.23
CA ALA A 261 -25.72 7.65 -13.97
C ALA A 261 -24.28 7.18 -14.25
N VAL A 262 -23.94 5.98 -13.78
CA VAL A 262 -22.63 5.34 -14.04
C VAL A 262 -22.40 5.15 -15.54
N ARG A 263 -23.38 4.60 -16.26
CA ARG A 263 -23.29 4.36 -17.70
C ARG A 263 -23.02 5.64 -18.47
N ARG A 264 -23.74 6.73 -18.15
CA ARG A 264 -23.54 8.05 -18.76
C ARG A 264 -22.17 8.64 -18.44
N GLY A 265 -21.71 8.50 -17.19
CA GLY A 265 -20.37 8.95 -16.78
C GLY A 265 -19.23 8.23 -17.49
N LEU A 266 -19.35 6.90 -17.65
CA LEU A 266 -18.38 6.10 -18.40
C LEU A 266 -18.37 6.48 -19.88
N ALA A 267 -19.54 6.72 -20.48
CA ALA A 267 -19.64 7.24 -21.85
C ALA A 267 -18.95 8.59 -22.00
N TRP A 268 -19.21 9.53 -21.08
CA TRP A 268 -18.55 10.84 -21.06
C TRP A 268 -17.02 10.71 -21.00
N LEU A 269 -16.48 9.86 -20.11
CA LEU A 269 -15.03 9.65 -20.04
C LEU A 269 -14.44 9.09 -21.34
N ARG A 270 -15.14 8.16 -22.00
CA ARG A 270 -14.69 7.61 -23.30
C ARG A 270 -14.68 8.67 -24.39
N GLU A 271 -15.71 9.51 -24.44
CA GLU A 271 -15.84 10.60 -25.42
C GLU A 271 -14.80 11.71 -25.21
N ARG A 272 -14.38 11.94 -23.96
CA ARG A 272 -13.36 12.95 -23.61
C ARG A 272 -11.92 12.45 -23.65
N GLN A 273 -11.69 11.17 -23.94
CA GLN A 273 -10.33 10.68 -24.15
C GLN A 273 -9.75 11.30 -25.41
N ARG A 274 -8.56 11.86 -25.30
CA ARG A 274 -7.90 12.57 -26.39
C ARG A 274 -7.19 11.60 -27.34
N PRO A 275 -6.84 12.04 -28.56
CA PRO A 275 -6.15 11.19 -29.54
C PRO A 275 -4.80 10.63 -29.06
N ASP A 276 -4.11 11.33 -28.15
CA ASP A 276 -2.88 10.88 -27.51
C ASP A 276 -3.11 9.79 -26.45
N GLY A 277 -4.37 9.47 -26.14
CA GLY A 277 -4.76 8.49 -25.12
C GLY A 277 -4.93 9.07 -23.71
N GLY A 278 -4.59 10.34 -23.49
CA GLY A 278 -4.72 11.00 -22.20
C GLY A 278 -6.05 11.73 -22.02
N TRP A 279 -6.20 12.36 -20.86
CA TRP A 279 -7.33 13.22 -20.51
C TRP A 279 -6.84 14.57 -20.01
N ALA A 280 -7.56 15.62 -20.39
CA ALA A 280 -7.47 16.94 -19.77
C ALA A 280 -8.49 17.06 -18.62
N SER A 281 -8.40 18.13 -17.82
CA SER A 281 -9.41 18.38 -16.79
C SER A 281 -10.76 18.76 -17.42
N ALA A 282 -10.75 19.68 -18.37
CA ALA A 282 -11.92 20.13 -19.11
C ALA A 282 -11.63 20.13 -20.62
N ASP A 283 -12.68 20.21 -21.44
CA ASP A 283 -12.56 20.35 -22.90
C ASP A 283 -12.40 21.82 -23.28
N VAL A 284 -11.23 22.37 -22.96
CA VAL A 284 -10.86 23.75 -23.28
C VAL A 284 -9.88 23.75 -24.45
N PRO A 285 -10.10 24.58 -25.50
CA PRO A 285 -9.19 24.68 -26.63
C PRO A 285 -7.73 24.92 -26.20
N GLY A 286 -6.81 24.14 -26.75
CA GLY A 286 -5.38 24.22 -26.46
C GLY A 286 -4.93 23.54 -25.16
N GLN A 287 -5.84 22.99 -24.36
CA GLN A 287 -5.47 22.22 -23.17
C GLN A 287 -4.86 20.88 -23.57
N GLN A 288 -3.77 20.50 -22.91
CA GLN A 288 -3.09 19.23 -23.06
C GLN A 288 -3.57 18.19 -22.03
N SER A 289 -3.28 16.91 -22.28
CA SER A 289 -3.51 15.85 -21.32
C SER A 289 -2.70 16.07 -20.04
N LEU A 290 -3.31 15.81 -18.89
CA LEU A 290 -2.74 16.01 -17.56
C LEU A 290 -2.56 14.66 -16.86
N VAL A 291 -1.52 14.53 -16.05
CA VAL A 291 -1.23 13.27 -15.34
C VAL A 291 -2.34 12.93 -14.35
N PHE A 292 -2.79 13.88 -13.54
CA PHE A 292 -3.83 13.62 -12.54
C PHE A 292 -5.18 13.24 -13.17
N ALA A 293 -5.60 13.95 -14.22
CA ALA A 293 -6.83 13.65 -14.96
C ALA A 293 -6.75 12.26 -15.63
N THR A 294 -5.64 11.97 -16.32
CA THR A 294 -5.41 10.68 -16.99
C THR A 294 -5.34 9.53 -15.99
N ALA A 295 -4.60 9.68 -14.89
CA ALA A 295 -4.52 8.68 -13.84
C ALA A 295 -5.90 8.41 -13.21
N SER A 296 -6.68 9.46 -12.95
CA SER A 296 -8.05 9.32 -12.43
C SER A 296 -8.93 8.56 -13.42
N ALA A 297 -8.94 8.94 -14.70
CA ALA A 297 -9.73 8.28 -15.72
C ALA A 297 -9.32 6.80 -15.90
N VAL A 298 -8.02 6.51 -16.02
CA VAL A 298 -7.49 5.15 -16.14
C VAL A 298 -7.91 4.30 -14.95
N ARG A 299 -7.74 4.81 -13.73
CA ARG A 299 -8.10 4.09 -12.51
C ARG A 299 -9.59 3.74 -12.49
N ILE A 300 -10.47 4.69 -12.80
CA ILE A 300 -11.91 4.47 -12.77
C ILE A 300 -12.37 3.58 -13.90
N LEU A 301 -11.91 3.82 -15.12
CA LEU A 301 -12.25 2.98 -16.29
C LEU A 301 -11.78 1.54 -16.09
N ALA A 302 -10.64 1.31 -15.42
CA ALA A 302 -10.17 -0.02 -15.07
C ALA A 302 -11.09 -0.73 -14.07
N LEU A 303 -11.65 -0.04 -13.07
CA LEU A 303 -12.63 -0.61 -12.14
C LEU A 303 -13.90 -1.10 -12.83
N TYR A 304 -14.29 -0.45 -13.93
CA TYR A 304 -15.47 -0.82 -14.73
C TYR A 304 -15.14 -1.70 -15.95
N GLY A 305 -13.88 -2.11 -16.12
CA GLY A 305 -13.48 -3.05 -17.18
C GLY A 305 -13.42 -2.45 -18.60
N GLU A 306 -13.24 -1.13 -18.72
CA GLU A 306 -13.18 -0.39 -20.00
C GLU A 306 -11.80 -0.53 -20.68
N ARG A 307 -11.49 -1.75 -21.13
CA ARG A 307 -10.12 -2.19 -21.52
C ARG A 307 -9.42 -1.30 -22.54
N ASP A 308 -10.12 -0.88 -23.60
CA ASP A 308 -9.48 -0.16 -24.71
C ASP A 308 -9.05 1.26 -24.32
N ALA A 309 -9.92 1.98 -23.60
CA ALA A 309 -9.61 3.31 -23.09
C ALA A 309 -8.50 3.25 -22.04
N VAL A 310 -8.55 2.24 -21.16
CA VAL A 310 -7.52 1.96 -20.16
C VAL A 310 -6.17 1.70 -20.81
N ALA A 311 -6.10 0.86 -21.85
CA ALA A 311 -4.83 0.52 -22.51
C ALA A 311 -4.15 1.77 -23.09
N ARG A 312 -4.91 2.66 -23.75
CA ARG A 312 -4.38 3.93 -24.28
C ARG A 312 -3.91 4.87 -23.17
N GLY A 313 -4.67 4.99 -22.09
CA GLY A 313 -4.28 5.83 -20.95
C GLY A 313 -3.07 5.29 -20.19
N VAL A 314 -2.94 3.97 -20.06
CA VAL A 314 -1.74 3.31 -19.52
C VAL A 314 -0.52 3.63 -20.38
N GLN A 315 -0.67 3.56 -21.71
CA GLN A 315 0.42 3.92 -22.62
C GLN A 315 0.82 5.39 -22.44
N TRP A 316 -0.16 6.30 -22.41
CA TRP A 316 0.11 7.72 -22.16
C TRP A 316 0.84 7.97 -20.84
N LEU A 317 0.45 7.29 -19.74
CA LEU A 317 1.13 7.41 -18.45
C LEU A 317 2.58 6.90 -18.48
N ARG A 318 2.87 5.86 -19.28
CA ARG A 318 4.25 5.38 -19.48
C ARG A 318 5.08 6.42 -20.21
N ASP A 319 4.53 7.00 -21.27
CA ASP A 319 5.21 8.00 -22.09
C ASP A 319 5.39 9.33 -21.33
N ALA A 320 4.52 9.62 -20.36
CA ALA A 320 4.59 10.77 -19.48
C ALA A 320 5.53 10.60 -18.27
N GLN A 321 6.13 9.41 -18.07
CA GLN A 321 7.08 9.21 -16.96
C GLN A 321 8.38 9.97 -17.24
N CYS A 322 8.84 10.75 -16.27
CA CYS A 322 10.10 11.48 -16.35
C CYS A 322 11.31 10.53 -16.24
N PRO A 323 12.51 10.93 -16.71
CA PRO A 323 13.73 10.12 -16.60
C PRO A 323 14.14 9.76 -15.17
N ASP A 324 13.72 10.55 -14.17
CA ASP A 324 13.94 10.27 -12.74
C ASP A 324 12.97 9.23 -12.15
N GLY A 325 12.07 8.68 -12.97
CA GLY A 325 11.03 7.74 -12.58
C GLY A 325 9.75 8.38 -12.05
N GLY A 326 9.74 9.70 -11.84
CA GLY A 326 8.57 10.45 -11.36
C GLY A 326 7.63 10.88 -12.48
N TRP A 327 6.63 11.68 -12.10
CA TRP A 327 5.68 12.31 -13.01
C TRP A 327 5.46 13.77 -12.60
N GLY A 328 5.36 14.67 -13.58
CA GLY A 328 4.88 16.04 -13.36
C GLY A 328 3.38 16.18 -13.53
N ALA A 329 2.87 17.42 -13.57
CA ALA A 329 1.47 17.68 -13.87
C ALA A 329 1.08 17.34 -15.33
N THR A 330 2.07 17.41 -16.22
CA THR A 330 2.01 17.21 -17.67
C THR A 330 3.13 16.27 -18.09
N ALA A 331 3.04 15.68 -19.29
CA ALA A 331 4.16 14.93 -19.86
C ALA A 331 5.40 15.83 -20.02
N PRO A 332 6.62 15.29 -19.96
CA PRO A 332 7.84 16.06 -20.20
C PRO A 332 7.78 16.71 -21.59
N ALA A 333 7.98 18.03 -21.66
CA ALA A 333 8.25 18.68 -22.92
C ALA A 333 9.68 18.32 -23.38
N ALA A 334 9.99 18.50 -24.67
CA ALA A 334 11.33 18.28 -25.21
C ALA A 334 12.40 19.18 -24.58
N ASP A 335 11.99 20.23 -23.86
CA ASP A 335 12.84 21.11 -23.06
C ASP A 335 12.57 20.80 -21.57
N GLU A 336 13.55 20.20 -20.90
CA GLU A 336 13.54 19.36 -19.68
C GLU A 336 13.03 20.04 -18.37
N THR A 337 12.01 20.87 -18.44
CA THR A 337 11.59 21.81 -17.38
C THR A 337 10.48 21.28 -16.46
N VAL A 338 9.95 20.07 -16.70
CA VAL A 338 8.89 19.50 -15.85
C VAL A 338 9.51 18.79 -14.65
N SER A 339 9.41 19.41 -13.47
CA SER A 339 9.79 18.79 -12.21
C SER A 339 8.77 17.72 -11.79
N SER A 340 9.24 16.50 -11.55
CA SER A 340 8.44 15.42 -11.00
C SER A 340 7.89 15.78 -9.61
N SER A 341 6.69 15.31 -9.28
CA SER A 341 6.07 15.47 -7.96
C SER A 341 5.67 14.11 -7.37
N PRO A 342 5.87 13.89 -6.04
CA PRO A 342 5.37 12.70 -5.36
C PRO A 342 3.86 12.50 -5.51
N ALA A 343 3.08 13.57 -5.57
CA ALA A 343 1.63 13.48 -5.72
C ALA A 343 1.19 12.90 -7.07
N TYR A 344 1.79 13.37 -8.17
CA TYR A 344 1.48 12.86 -9.51
C TYR A 344 2.03 11.45 -9.72
N ALA A 345 3.23 11.17 -9.20
CA ALA A 345 3.79 9.82 -9.22
C ALA A 345 2.90 8.82 -8.48
N ALA A 346 2.38 9.18 -7.31
CA ALA A 346 1.43 8.35 -6.57
C ALA A 346 0.13 8.11 -7.36
N ALA A 347 -0.44 9.15 -7.96
CA ALA A 347 -1.65 9.02 -8.78
C ALA A 347 -1.42 8.08 -9.98
N ALA A 348 -0.31 8.25 -10.70
CA ALA A 348 0.07 7.41 -11.84
C ALA A 348 0.26 5.95 -11.43
N LEU A 349 1.01 5.68 -10.34
CA LEU A 349 1.23 4.33 -9.84
C LEU A 349 -0.08 3.65 -9.43
N LEU A 350 -0.96 4.34 -8.70
CA LEU A 350 -2.27 3.80 -8.33
C LEU A 350 -3.11 3.44 -9.56
N ALA A 351 -3.11 4.29 -10.59
CA ALA A 351 -3.82 4.03 -11.83
C ALA A 351 -3.24 2.83 -12.60
N LEU A 352 -1.92 2.77 -12.74
CA LEU A 352 -1.22 1.66 -13.42
C LEU A 352 -1.44 0.33 -12.69
N ARG A 353 -1.37 0.33 -11.36
CA ARG A 353 -1.65 -0.85 -10.53
C ARG A 353 -3.10 -1.30 -10.67
N GLN A 354 -4.06 -0.37 -10.65
CA GLN A 354 -5.47 -0.65 -10.87
C GLN A 354 -5.75 -1.21 -12.28
N ALA A 355 -5.01 -0.74 -13.29
CA ALA A 355 -5.07 -1.25 -14.66
C ALA A 355 -4.40 -2.63 -14.84
N GLY A 356 -3.83 -3.20 -13.78
CA GLY A 356 -3.22 -4.53 -13.81
C GLY A 356 -1.75 -4.56 -14.23
N VAL A 357 -1.06 -3.41 -14.26
CA VAL A 357 0.39 -3.37 -14.52
C VAL A 357 1.12 -4.07 -13.37
N PRO A 358 1.96 -5.10 -13.64
CA PRO A 358 2.64 -5.87 -12.59
C PRO A 358 3.58 -5.01 -11.74
N VAL A 359 3.71 -5.35 -10.45
CA VAL A 359 4.66 -4.68 -9.53
C VAL A 359 6.12 -4.80 -9.97
N THR A 360 6.44 -5.77 -10.82
CA THR A 360 7.77 -5.99 -11.40
C THR A 360 8.01 -5.21 -12.69
N ASP A 361 7.01 -4.50 -13.20
CA ASP A 361 7.14 -3.69 -14.41
C ASP A 361 8.06 -2.49 -14.14
N HIS A 362 8.92 -2.17 -15.10
CA HIS A 362 9.90 -1.11 -14.97
C HIS A 362 9.27 0.24 -14.59
N VAL A 363 8.11 0.59 -15.17
CA VAL A 363 7.40 1.84 -14.85
C VAL A 363 6.99 1.91 -13.38
N ILE A 364 6.63 0.76 -12.79
CA ILE A 364 6.23 0.68 -11.39
C ILE A 364 7.45 0.75 -10.49
N THR A 365 8.51 0.00 -10.82
CA THR A 365 9.72 -0.06 -9.99
C THR A 365 10.42 1.29 -9.91
N THR A 366 10.61 1.99 -11.04
CA THR A 366 11.25 3.31 -11.04
C THR A 366 10.37 4.37 -10.38
N GLY A 367 9.06 4.29 -10.53
CA GLY A 367 8.13 5.16 -9.81
C GLY A 367 8.17 4.96 -8.30
N CYS A 368 8.28 3.71 -7.83
CA CYS A 368 8.46 3.43 -6.41
C CYS A 368 9.82 3.93 -5.91
N GLU A 369 10.90 3.73 -6.68
CA GLU A 369 12.23 4.24 -6.36
C GLU A 369 12.24 5.77 -6.23
N TYR A 370 11.56 6.47 -7.14
CA TYR A 370 11.36 7.93 -7.05
C TYR A 370 10.64 8.32 -5.74
N LEU A 371 9.52 7.67 -5.41
CA LEU A 371 8.77 7.97 -4.18
C LEU A 371 9.57 7.70 -2.91
N LEU A 372 10.34 6.61 -2.88
CA LEU A 372 11.23 6.29 -1.77
C LEU A 372 12.39 7.28 -1.66
N GLY A 373 12.95 7.74 -2.79
CA GLY A 373 14.01 8.74 -2.84
C GLY A 373 13.55 10.15 -2.44
N ALA A 374 12.29 10.49 -2.72
CA ALA A 374 11.69 11.78 -2.35
C ALA A 374 11.28 11.88 -0.86
N PHE A 375 11.38 10.79 -0.09
CA PHE A 375 10.95 10.75 1.30
C PHE A 375 11.87 11.58 2.23
N SER A 376 11.27 12.50 2.99
CA SER A 376 11.97 13.39 3.93
C SER A 376 11.40 13.25 5.35
N PRO A 377 11.98 12.39 6.22
CA PRO A 377 11.40 12.07 7.53
C PRO A 377 11.38 13.24 8.53
N ASP A 378 12.17 14.29 8.32
CA ASP A 378 12.22 15.44 9.24
C ASP A 378 11.11 16.48 8.97
N ARG A 379 10.40 16.37 7.84
CA ARG A 379 9.26 17.26 7.51
C ARG A 379 7.96 16.74 8.14
N PRO A 380 7.02 17.61 8.53
CA PRO A 380 5.69 17.18 8.97
C PRO A 380 4.94 16.37 7.91
N GLU A 381 5.03 16.80 6.65
CA GLU A 381 4.63 16.04 5.47
C GLU A 381 5.89 15.49 4.80
N PRO A 382 6.13 14.17 4.87
CA PRO A 382 7.37 13.58 4.38
C PRO A 382 7.53 13.58 2.86
N TRP A 383 6.43 13.74 2.12
CA TRP A 383 6.44 13.97 0.68
C TRP A 383 5.85 15.33 0.39
N GLU A 384 6.51 16.08 -0.48
CA GLU A 384 6.11 17.43 -0.82
C GLU A 384 4.78 17.44 -1.59
N SER A 385 3.79 18.07 -0.98
CA SER A 385 2.48 18.33 -1.58
C SER A 385 2.61 19.40 -2.67
N THR A 386 1.78 19.32 -3.70
CA THR A 386 1.84 20.23 -4.86
C THR A 386 0.46 20.77 -5.21
N SER A 387 0.41 21.86 -5.97
CA SER A 387 -0.82 22.32 -6.59
C SER A 387 -0.65 22.66 -8.06
N PHE A 388 -1.75 22.59 -8.81
CA PHE A 388 -1.78 22.94 -10.22
C PHE A 388 -3.10 23.60 -10.58
N THR A 389 -3.01 24.81 -11.13
CA THR A 389 -4.20 25.55 -11.57
C THR A 389 -4.53 25.21 -13.02
N SER A 390 -5.73 24.72 -13.25
CA SER A 390 -6.26 24.40 -14.58
C SER A 390 -7.42 25.29 -14.96
N LEU A 391 -7.52 25.64 -16.24
CA LEU A 391 -8.69 26.35 -16.78
C LEU A 391 -9.83 25.33 -16.98
N VAL A 392 -10.99 25.62 -16.39
CA VAL A 392 -12.17 24.75 -16.46
C VAL A 392 -13.18 25.29 -17.48
N ASP A 393 -13.38 26.60 -17.50
CA ASP A 393 -14.32 27.26 -18.39
C ASP A 393 -13.70 28.54 -18.95
N SER A 394 -13.35 28.51 -20.23
CA SER A 394 -12.73 29.65 -20.93
C SER A 394 -13.70 30.83 -21.10
N ARG A 395 -15.00 30.57 -21.21
CA ARG A 395 -16.01 31.62 -21.43
C ARG A 395 -16.28 32.40 -20.15
N ARG A 396 -16.28 31.70 -19.02
CA ARG A 396 -16.47 32.32 -17.69
C ARG A 396 -15.17 32.68 -16.99
N PHE A 397 -14.03 32.31 -17.56
CA PHE A 397 -12.70 32.43 -16.94
C PHE A 397 -12.58 31.67 -15.60
N ALA A 398 -13.34 30.58 -15.44
CA ALA A 398 -13.34 29.77 -14.24
C ALA A 398 -12.14 28.83 -14.21
N ARG A 399 -11.40 28.82 -13.10
CA ARG A 399 -10.21 27.97 -12.90
C ARG A 399 -10.36 27.10 -11.67
N MET A 400 -9.73 25.92 -11.69
CA MET A 400 -9.61 25.07 -10.51
C MET A 400 -8.14 25.02 -10.06
N ASP A 401 -7.89 25.32 -8.79
CA ASP A 401 -6.60 25.09 -8.12
C ASP A 401 -6.62 23.69 -7.50
N PHE A 402 -6.10 22.71 -8.22
CA PHE A 402 -6.02 21.34 -7.73
C PHE A 402 -4.88 21.22 -6.72
N ARG A 403 -5.22 20.99 -5.46
CA ARG A 403 -4.27 20.77 -4.36
C ARG A 403 -4.13 19.28 -4.08
N HIS A 404 -2.91 18.78 -4.16
CA HIS A 404 -2.61 17.37 -4.00
C HIS A 404 -1.78 17.12 -2.74
N PHE A 405 -2.46 16.62 -1.70
CA PHE A 405 -1.84 16.20 -0.45
C PHE A 405 -1.03 14.91 -0.65
N ALA A 406 0.27 15.02 -0.88
CA ALA A 406 1.07 13.90 -1.39
C ALA A 406 1.12 12.72 -0.43
N THR A 407 1.34 12.97 0.86
CA THR A 407 1.60 11.93 1.88
C THR A 407 0.62 10.75 1.86
N PRO A 408 -0.70 10.94 1.97
CA PRO A 408 -1.64 9.82 1.90
C PRO A 408 -1.59 9.05 0.58
N TRP A 409 -1.53 9.75 -0.55
CA TRP A 409 -1.53 9.12 -1.86
C TRP A 409 -0.26 8.30 -2.10
N VAL A 410 0.89 8.80 -1.66
CA VAL A 410 2.16 8.07 -1.73
C VAL A 410 2.12 6.80 -0.88
N LEU A 411 1.60 6.88 0.35
CA LEU A 411 1.43 5.70 1.20
C LEU A 411 0.54 4.64 0.53
N ALA A 412 -0.59 5.06 -0.04
CA ALA A 412 -1.47 4.14 -0.75
C ALA A 412 -0.79 3.54 -1.98
N ALA A 413 -0.07 4.35 -2.77
CA ALA A 413 0.65 3.90 -3.97
C ALA A 413 1.73 2.86 -3.62
N LEU A 414 2.56 3.12 -2.61
CA LEU A 414 3.57 2.18 -2.14
C LEU A 414 2.91 0.87 -1.66
N CYS A 415 1.83 0.95 -0.89
CA CYS A 415 1.10 -0.25 -0.44
C CYS A 415 0.56 -1.08 -1.61
N GLU A 416 -0.07 -0.46 -2.61
CA GLU A 416 -0.55 -1.13 -3.82
C GLU A 416 0.57 -1.70 -4.70
N CYS A 417 1.78 -1.15 -4.57
CA CYS A 417 2.99 -1.65 -5.23
C CYS A 417 3.72 -2.75 -4.44
N GLY A 418 3.18 -3.18 -3.30
CA GLY A 418 3.68 -4.32 -2.52
C GLY A 418 4.57 -3.97 -1.32
N TYR A 419 4.65 -2.69 -0.95
CA TYR A 419 5.24 -2.27 0.32
C TYR A 419 4.21 -2.40 1.45
N ASP A 420 4.67 -2.56 2.68
CA ASP A 420 3.80 -2.61 3.86
C ASP A 420 4.48 -1.97 5.07
N LEU A 421 3.87 -2.10 6.25
CA LEU A 421 4.40 -1.51 7.49
C LEU A 421 5.74 -2.10 7.96
N SER A 422 6.25 -3.16 7.34
CA SER A 422 7.64 -3.61 7.55
C SER A 422 8.66 -2.70 6.88
N HIS A 423 8.26 -1.92 5.88
CA HIS A 423 9.14 -0.96 5.24
C HIS A 423 9.21 0.34 6.07
N PRO A 424 10.42 0.80 6.49
CA PRO A 424 10.57 1.97 7.37
C PRO A 424 9.88 3.23 6.85
N VAL A 425 9.96 3.49 5.54
CA VAL A 425 9.30 4.65 4.90
C VAL A 425 7.77 4.60 5.06
N VAL A 426 7.15 3.43 4.90
CA VAL A 426 5.69 3.28 5.03
C VAL A 426 5.27 3.45 6.48
N LEU A 427 6.01 2.87 7.42
CA LEU A 427 5.76 3.04 8.84
C LEU A 427 5.87 4.50 9.27
N THR A 428 7.02 5.13 9.02
CA THR A 428 7.26 6.51 9.43
C THR A 428 6.27 7.46 8.76
N GLY A 429 6.00 7.28 7.46
CA GLY A 429 4.98 8.05 6.75
C GLY A 429 3.58 7.87 7.34
N THR A 430 3.19 6.65 7.73
CA THR A 430 1.91 6.37 8.40
C THR A 430 1.82 7.08 9.75
N LEU A 431 2.88 7.01 10.56
CA LEU A 431 2.94 7.69 11.86
C LEU A 431 2.87 9.21 11.70
N GLN A 432 3.52 9.77 10.70
CA GLN A 432 3.44 11.20 10.37
C GLN A 432 2.03 11.58 9.91
N LEU A 433 1.40 10.81 9.02
CA LEU A 433 0.01 11.05 8.62
C LEU A 433 -0.95 11.05 9.81
N LEU A 434 -0.77 10.15 10.78
CA LEU A 434 -1.54 10.12 12.03
C LEU A 434 -1.23 11.30 12.97
N ARG A 435 -0.06 11.96 12.84
CA ARG A 435 0.27 13.21 13.55
C ARG A 435 -0.31 14.45 12.84
N LEU A 436 -0.80 14.32 11.61
CA LEU A 436 -1.50 15.39 10.89
C LEU A 436 -3.01 15.40 11.20
N GLU A 437 -3.54 14.38 11.87
CA GLU A 437 -4.93 14.37 12.35
C GLU A 437 -5.16 15.48 13.38
N ARG A 438 -6.27 16.22 13.24
CA ARG A 438 -6.69 17.26 14.18
C ARG A 438 -7.59 16.70 15.28
N PRO A 439 -7.58 17.32 16.48
CA PRO A 439 -8.56 16.99 17.51
C PRO A 439 -10.00 17.09 16.96
N GLY A 440 -10.81 16.06 17.21
CA GLY A 440 -12.19 15.99 16.73
C GLY A 440 -12.36 15.32 15.36
N GLY A 441 -11.27 14.96 14.67
CA GLY A 441 -11.29 14.37 13.33
C GLY A 441 -11.04 15.42 12.25
N GLY A 442 -10.44 15.01 11.14
CA GLY A 442 -9.96 15.93 10.11
C GLY A 442 -8.44 15.91 9.99
N TRP A 443 -7.91 16.30 8.82
CA TRP A 443 -6.47 16.29 8.54
C TRP A 443 -5.99 17.65 8.10
N ARG A 444 -4.86 18.09 8.66
CA ARG A 444 -4.16 19.28 8.18
C ARG A 444 -3.34 18.94 6.95
N SER A 445 -3.20 19.92 6.06
CA SER A 445 -2.23 19.92 4.98
C SER A 445 -1.49 21.25 4.91
N THR A 446 -0.23 21.23 4.50
CA THR A 446 0.61 22.41 4.25
C THR A 446 0.12 23.24 3.05
N LEU A 447 -0.78 22.71 2.23
CA LEU A 447 -1.42 23.45 1.13
C LEU A 447 -2.59 24.34 1.59
N THR A 448 -2.88 24.39 2.89
CA THR A 448 -3.94 25.19 3.48
C THR A 448 -3.45 25.90 4.73
N ALA A 449 -4.15 26.96 5.14
CA ALA A 449 -3.88 27.61 6.42
C ALA A 449 -4.05 26.60 7.58
N PRO A 450 -3.29 26.71 8.69
CA PRO A 450 -3.25 25.69 9.75
C PRO A 450 -4.60 25.37 10.41
N ASP A 451 -5.54 26.30 10.35
CA ASP A 451 -6.89 26.23 10.92
C ASP A 451 -7.94 25.67 9.95
N ILE A 452 -7.60 25.50 8.66
CA ILE A 452 -8.50 24.98 7.64
C ILE A 452 -8.36 23.46 7.55
N THR A 453 -9.49 22.76 7.50
CA THR A 453 -9.55 21.31 7.27
C THR A 453 -10.28 21.02 5.96
N PRO A 454 -9.57 20.77 4.86
CA PRO A 454 -10.22 20.48 3.60
C PRO A 454 -10.69 19.02 3.53
N ILE A 455 -11.86 18.79 2.93
CA ILE A 455 -12.44 17.45 2.81
C ILE A 455 -11.56 16.49 2.00
N TRP A 456 -10.82 16.98 1.00
CA TRP A 456 -9.89 16.17 0.22
C TRP A 456 -8.73 15.63 1.06
N ALA A 457 -8.31 16.35 2.12
CA ALA A 457 -7.26 15.85 3.02
C ALA A 457 -7.80 14.73 3.91
N VAL A 458 -9.04 14.88 4.38
CA VAL A 458 -9.72 13.86 5.18
C VAL A 458 -9.89 12.58 4.37
N HIS A 459 -10.41 12.70 3.15
CA HIS A 459 -10.59 11.56 2.26
C HIS A 459 -9.26 10.88 1.95
N GLY A 460 -8.25 11.63 1.51
CA GLY A 460 -6.93 11.07 1.22
C GLY A 460 -6.34 10.32 2.41
N ALA A 461 -6.39 10.91 3.61
CA ALA A 461 -5.90 10.27 4.83
C ALA A 461 -6.65 8.96 5.14
N VAL A 462 -7.98 8.96 5.10
CA VAL A 462 -8.78 7.76 5.35
C VAL A 462 -8.49 6.67 4.30
N TYR A 463 -8.39 7.04 3.02
CA TYR A 463 -8.02 6.12 1.95
C TYR A 463 -6.65 5.46 2.19
N ALA A 464 -5.63 6.26 2.51
CA ALA A 464 -4.28 5.77 2.76
C ALA A 464 -4.22 4.85 3.98
N LEU A 465 -4.83 5.27 5.08
CA LEU A 465 -4.90 4.50 6.33
C LEU A 465 -5.63 3.17 6.14
N ARG A 466 -6.71 3.16 5.36
CA ARG A 466 -7.43 1.95 4.97
C ARG A 466 -6.53 1.02 4.16
N THR A 467 -5.84 1.57 3.16
CA THR A 467 -4.93 0.81 2.28
C THR A 467 -3.78 0.18 3.08
N VAL A 468 -3.19 0.92 4.02
CA VAL A 468 -2.14 0.43 4.94
C VAL A 468 -2.65 -0.72 5.82
N LEU A 469 -3.89 -0.65 6.31
CA LEU A 469 -4.49 -1.75 7.08
C LEU A 469 -4.81 -2.98 6.23
N ASP A 470 -5.11 -2.80 4.94
CA ASP A 470 -5.40 -3.90 4.04
C ASP A 470 -4.12 -4.59 3.53
N SER A 471 -3.01 -3.85 3.39
CA SER A 471 -1.71 -4.43 3.03
C SER A 471 -1.04 -5.19 4.18
N GLY A 472 -1.37 -4.87 5.45
CA GLY A 472 -0.82 -5.50 6.64
C GLY A 472 -1.74 -6.54 7.30
N ALA A 473 -1.16 -7.64 7.79
CA ALA A 473 -1.86 -8.51 8.75
C ALA A 473 -2.20 -7.70 10.03
N ARG A 474 -3.40 -7.89 10.60
CA ARG A 474 -3.93 -7.15 11.77
C ARG A 474 -3.04 -7.17 13.02
N ASN A 475 -1.99 -7.99 13.05
CA ASN A 475 -0.92 -7.92 14.04
C ASN A 475 0.35 -7.41 13.37
N LEU A 476 0.63 -6.12 13.59
CA LEU A 476 1.73 -5.41 12.95
C LEU A 476 3.09 -5.70 13.60
N ALA A 477 3.11 -6.19 14.85
CA ALA A 477 4.35 -6.41 15.59
C ALA A 477 5.21 -7.55 15.00
N PRO A 478 4.65 -8.72 14.61
CA PRO A 478 5.40 -9.72 13.86
C PRO A 478 5.77 -9.25 12.45
N LEU A 479 4.90 -8.46 11.79
CA LEU A 479 5.05 -8.07 10.39
C LEU A 479 6.24 -7.13 10.19
N VAL A 480 6.36 -6.12 11.05
CA VAL A 480 7.50 -5.19 11.10
C VAL A 480 8.86 -5.89 11.20
N LEU A 481 8.94 -6.94 12.03
CA LEU A 481 10.19 -7.64 12.32
C LEU A 481 10.39 -8.90 11.47
N SER A 482 9.38 -9.35 10.72
CA SER A 482 9.37 -10.66 10.05
C SER A 482 10.46 -10.81 8.99
N ALA A 483 10.61 -9.83 8.09
CA ALA A 483 11.63 -9.84 7.05
C ALA A 483 13.06 -9.92 7.63
N HIS A 484 13.24 -9.40 8.85
CA HIS A 484 14.53 -9.36 9.54
C HIS A 484 14.78 -10.60 10.41
N ARG A 485 13.74 -11.18 11.02
CA ARG A 485 13.82 -12.50 11.66
C ARG A 485 14.27 -13.59 10.68
N ASP A 486 13.83 -13.53 9.43
CA ASP A 486 14.28 -14.47 8.40
C ASP A 486 15.76 -14.29 8.07
N ALA A 487 16.28 -13.06 8.09
CA ALA A 487 17.70 -12.78 7.92
C ALA A 487 18.53 -13.24 9.12
N GLU A 488 18.04 -12.98 10.33
CA GLU A 488 18.62 -13.45 11.59
C GLU A 488 18.70 -14.99 11.64
N LEU A 489 17.62 -15.69 11.28
CA LEU A 489 17.59 -17.15 11.18
C LEU A 489 18.59 -17.69 10.16
N ARG A 490 18.77 -17.01 9.02
CA ARG A 490 19.79 -17.38 8.03
C ARG A 490 21.20 -17.22 8.60
N THR A 491 21.49 -16.10 9.26
CA THR A 491 22.79 -15.85 9.89
C THR A 491 23.09 -16.85 11.00
N LEU A 492 22.12 -17.18 11.85
CA LEU A 492 22.27 -18.16 12.93
C LEU A 492 22.43 -19.59 12.40
N SER A 493 21.68 -19.96 11.35
CA SER A 493 21.85 -21.25 10.67
C SER A 493 23.23 -21.38 10.03
N TRP A 494 23.80 -20.26 9.58
CA TRP A 494 25.15 -20.20 9.03
C TRP A 494 26.21 -20.34 10.14
N LEU A 495 26.06 -19.63 11.26
CA LEU A 495 26.98 -19.66 12.41
C LEU A 495 27.04 -21.00 13.16
N SER A 496 25.94 -21.72 13.24
CA SER A 496 25.83 -22.99 13.97
C SER A 496 26.35 -24.21 13.19
N GLY A 497 27.00 -24.02 12.04
CA GLY A 497 27.60 -25.11 11.26
C GLY A 497 26.60 -26.07 10.58
N GLY A 498 25.29 -25.82 10.68
CA GLY A 498 24.23 -26.41 9.86
C GLY A 498 24.24 -27.94 9.65
N MET A 499 23.70 -28.69 10.61
CA MET A 499 22.95 -29.94 10.33
C MET A 499 21.54 -29.86 10.93
N ILE A 500 20.81 -28.79 10.60
CA ILE A 500 19.35 -28.79 10.68
C ILE A 500 18.84 -28.65 9.25
N GLY A 501 18.32 -29.77 8.75
CA GLY A 501 17.39 -29.89 7.65
C GLY A 501 17.53 -28.89 6.51
N ARG A 502 18.05 -29.39 5.38
CA ARG A 502 17.49 -29.08 4.07
C ARG A 502 15.96 -29.27 4.09
N ARG A 503 15.24 -28.26 4.55
CA ARG A 503 13.83 -28.01 4.28
C ARG A 503 13.49 -26.52 4.35
N ALA A 504 14.40 -25.70 3.83
CA ALA A 504 14.09 -24.39 3.27
C ALA A 504 15.25 -23.98 2.34
N ALA A 505 15.60 -24.84 1.38
CA ALA A 505 16.09 -24.28 0.13
C ALA A 505 14.99 -23.34 -0.35
N ALA A 506 15.36 -22.11 -0.71
CA ALA A 506 14.50 -21.05 -1.21
C ALA A 506 13.11 -21.55 -1.59
N GLU A 507 12.05 -20.96 -1.06
CA GLU A 507 10.80 -20.92 -1.81
C GLU A 507 11.06 -20.12 -3.11
N ARG A 508 11.77 -20.74 -4.07
CA ARG A 508 11.22 -20.82 -5.41
C ARG A 508 9.81 -21.32 -5.20
N PRO A 509 8.80 -20.60 -5.70
CA PRO A 509 7.45 -20.65 -5.16
C PRO A 509 6.90 -22.09 -5.21
N GLY A 510 7.02 -22.81 -4.09
CA GLY A 510 6.46 -24.15 -3.90
C GLY A 510 4.94 -24.08 -3.86
N HIS A 511 4.40 -22.91 -3.53
CA HIS A 511 2.98 -22.58 -3.67
C HIS A 511 2.52 -22.48 -5.13
N VAL A 512 3.42 -22.20 -6.09
CA VAL A 512 3.09 -22.21 -7.52
C VAL A 512 3.25 -23.61 -8.09
N TRP A 513 4.23 -24.42 -7.68
CA TRP A 513 4.37 -25.77 -8.23
C TRP A 513 3.31 -26.74 -7.71
N ARG A 514 2.93 -26.70 -6.41
CA ARG A 514 1.79 -27.48 -5.90
C ARG A 514 0.45 -26.99 -6.47
N ARG A 515 0.24 -25.68 -6.65
CA ARG A 515 -0.96 -25.16 -7.36
C ARG A 515 -0.94 -25.49 -8.84
N ARG A 516 0.19 -25.41 -9.54
CA ARG A 516 0.29 -25.78 -10.96
C ARG A 516 0.13 -27.28 -11.13
N LEU A 517 0.66 -28.11 -10.23
CA LEU A 517 0.37 -29.54 -10.26
C LEU A 517 -1.07 -29.83 -9.94
N THR A 518 -1.69 -29.22 -8.92
CA THR A 518 -3.11 -29.45 -8.68
C THR A 518 -3.97 -28.89 -9.80
N THR A 519 -3.65 -27.74 -10.40
CA THR A 519 -4.36 -27.20 -11.58
C THR A 519 -4.17 -28.08 -12.80
N VAL A 520 -2.96 -28.59 -13.06
CA VAL A 520 -2.69 -29.54 -14.16
C VAL A 520 -3.38 -30.87 -13.90
N TRP A 521 -3.39 -31.36 -12.67
CA TRP A 521 -4.04 -32.61 -12.29
C TRP A 521 -5.57 -32.48 -12.32
N LEU A 522 -6.13 -31.35 -11.87
CA LEU A 522 -7.56 -31.03 -12.03
C LEU A 522 -7.94 -30.83 -13.50
N ALA A 523 -7.10 -30.20 -14.32
CA ALA A 523 -7.34 -30.05 -15.74
C ALA A 523 -7.32 -31.41 -16.44
N LEU A 524 -6.32 -32.27 -16.15
CA LEU A 524 -6.26 -33.64 -16.65
C LEU A 524 -7.45 -34.48 -16.18
N LEU A 525 -7.86 -34.35 -14.92
CA LEU A 525 -9.05 -35.02 -14.40
C LEU A 525 -10.32 -34.54 -15.10
N THR A 526 -10.48 -33.23 -15.32
CA THR A 526 -11.63 -32.63 -16.00
C THR A 526 -11.70 -33.10 -17.45
N VAL A 527 -10.57 -33.11 -18.16
CA VAL A 527 -10.47 -33.63 -19.54
C VAL A 527 -10.77 -35.13 -19.58
N THR A 528 -10.25 -35.91 -18.62
CA THR A 528 -10.48 -37.37 -18.56
C THR A 528 -11.96 -37.69 -18.28
N VAL A 529 -12.59 -36.98 -17.35
CA VAL A 529 -14.03 -37.11 -17.06
C VAL A 529 -14.87 -36.68 -18.26
N ALA A 530 -14.52 -35.58 -18.93
CA ALA A 530 -15.21 -35.14 -20.14
C ALA A 530 -15.09 -36.20 -21.25
N LEU A 531 -13.90 -36.77 -21.49
CA LEU A 531 -13.69 -37.82 -22.48
C LEU A 531 -14.45 -39.12 -22.13
N LEU A 532 -14.50 -39.49 -20.85
CA LEU A 532 -15.29 -40.64 -20.38
C LEU A 532 -16.79 -40.42 -20.59
N VAL A 533 -17.30 -39.23 -20.25
CA VAL A 533 -18.71 -38.88 -20.46
C VAL A 533 -19.05 -38.84 -21.94
N LEU A 534 -18.21 -38.23 -22.79
CA LEU A 534 -18.40 -38.23 -24.24
C LEU A 534 -18.33 -39.65 -24.83
N GLY A 535 -17.47 -40.52 -24.28
CA GLY A 535 -17.40 -41.92 -24.63
C GLY A 535 -18.66 -42.71 -24.25
N GLN A 536 -19.16 -42.53 -23.02
CA GLN A 536 -20.40 -43.15 -22.53
C GLN A 536 -21.64 -42.67 -23.29
N LEU A 537 -21.67 -41.39 -23.68
CA LEU A 537 -22.73 -40.81 -24.51
C LEU A 537 -22.62 -41.17 -26.00
N GLY A 538 -21.65 -42.01 -26.39
CA GLY A 538 -21.50 -42.51 -27.75
C GLY A 538 -21.10 -41.44 -28.79
N VAL A 539 -20.64 -40.27 -28.34
CA VAL A 539 -20.34 -39.10 -29.19
C VAL A 539 -19.29 -39.42 -30.25
N LEU A 540 -18.28 -40.23 -29.91
CA LEU A 540 -17.24 -40.68 -30.85
C LEU A 540 -17.82 -41.52 -32.00
N ARG A 541 -18.86 -42.33 -31.74
CA ARG A 541 -19.57 -43.07 -32.80
C ARG A 541 -20.49 -42.14 -33.60
N GLY A 542 -21.12 -41.17 -32.94
CA GLY A 542 -21.95 -40.15 -33.60
C GLY A 542 -21.17 -39.28 -34.59
N LEU A 543 -19.94 -38.87 -34.24
CA LEU A 543 -19.05 -38.10 -35.12
C LEU A 543 -18.55 -38.92 -36.33
N GLN A 544 -18.43 -40.23 -36.17
CA GLN A 544 -18.01 -41.16 -37.24
C GLN A 544 -19.18 -41.72 -38.06
N SER A 545 -20.43 -41.39 -37.71
CA SER A 545 -21.60 -41.85 -38.46
C SER A 545 -21.66 -41.20 -39.85
N GLU A 546 -22.32 -41.83 -40.82
CA GLU A 546 -22.55 -41.21 -42.14
C GLU A 546 -23.73 -40.20 -42.12
N SER A 547 -24.53 -40.22 -41.05
CA SER A 547 -25.70 -39.37 -40.84
C SER A 547 -25.32 -37.96 -40.39
N GLY A 548 -25.72 -36.95 -41.16
CA GLY A 548 -25.47 -35.54 -40.82
C GLY A 548 -26.14 -35.08 -39.52
N ARG A 549 -27.29 -35.66 -39.17
CA ARG A 549 -28.00 -35.36 -37.90
C ARG A 549 -27.23 -35.82 -36.68
N ASP A 550 -26.65 -37.02 -36.75
CA ASP A 550 -25.92 -37.61 -35.63
C ASP A 550 -24.58 -36.87 -35.40
N LYS A 551 -23.96 -36.34 -36.46
CA LYS A 551 -22.79 -35.44 -36.35
C LYS A 551 -23.13 -34.13 -35.64
N VAL A 552 -24.27 -33.51 -36.00
CA VAL A 552 -24.71 -32.25 -35.36
C VAL A 552 -25.04 -32.48 -33.89
N LEU A 553 -25.75 -33.56 -33.56
CA LEU A 553 -26.09 -33.90 -32.18
C LEU A 553 -24.84 -34.23 -31.35
N ALA A 554 -23.88 -34.95 -31.92
CA ALA A 554 -22.59 -35.23 -31.29
C ALA A 554 -21.76 -33.95 -31.07
N GLY A 555 -21.77 -33.03 -32.04
CA GLY A 555 -21.13 -31.71 -31.92
C GLY A 555 -21.75 -30.86 -30.81
N ALA A 556 -23.08 -30.78 -30.74
CA ALA A 556 -23.81 -30.06 -29.70
C ALA A 556 -23.54 -30.67 -28.30
N THR A 557 -23.53 -32.00 -28.20
CA THR A 557 -23.23 -32.72 -26.95
C THR A 557 -21.79 -32.44 -26.48
N THR A 558 -20.84 -32.40 -27.41
CA THR A 558 -19.43 -32.04 -27.13
C THR A 558 -19.31 -30.63 -26.57
N LEU A 559 -20.02 -29.67 -27.18
CA LEU A 559 -20.03 -28.28 -26.75
C LEU A 559 -20.60 -28.16 -25.32
N VAL A 560 -21.73 -28.80 -25.04
CA VAL A 560 -22.39 -28.75 -23.72
C VAL A 560 -21.49 -29.35 -22.64
N VAL A 561 -20.92 -30.55 -22.86
CA VAL A 561 -20.05 -31.20 -21.88
C VAL A 561 -18.78 -30.37 -21.62
N THR A 562 -18.23 -29.73 -22.65
CA THR A 562 -17.04 -28.88 -22.52
C THR A 562 -17.33 -27.61 -21.72
N VAL A 563 -18.45 -26.93 -22.02
CA VAL A 563 -18.86 -25.71 -21.32
C VAL A 563 -19.22 -25.99 -19.86
N VAL A 564 -19.99 -27.04 -19.60
CA VAL A 564 -20.38 -27.44 -18.24
C VAL A 564 -19.16 -27.90 -17.43
N GLY A 565 -18.26 -28.68 -18.04
CA GLY A 565 -17.01 -29.11 -17.38
C GLY A 565 -16.08 -27.95 -17.00
N ALA A 566 -16.03 -26.90 -17.83
CA ALA A 566 -15.23 -25.70 -17.55
C ALA A 566 -15.84 -24.81 -16.44
N LEU A 567 -17.16 -24.72 -16.36
CA LEU A 567 -17.88 -23.82 -15.44
C LEU A 567 -18.23 -24.46 -14.09
N ALA A 568 -18.36 -25.79 -14.01
CA ALA A 568 -18.75 -26.49 -12.78
C ALA A 568 -17.81 -26.23 -11.58
N PRO A 569 -16.47 -26.19 -11.72
CA PRO A 569 -15.58 -25.91 -10.59
C PRO A 569 -15.78 -24.50 -10.01
N SER A 570 -16.00 -23.49 -10.86
CA SER A 570 -16.27 -22.12 -10.44
C SER A 570 -17.60 -21.99 -9.70
N ILE A 571 -18.65 -22.66 -10.18
CA ILE A 571 -19.98 -22.64 -9.55
C ILE A 571 -19.95 -23.34 -8.18
N ILE A 572 -19.31 -24.51 -8.09
CA ILE A 572 -19.16 -25.25 -6.83
C ILE A 572 -18.32 -24.46 -5.82
N ALA A 573 -17.26 -23.76 -6.27
CA ALA A 573 -16.43 -22.93 -5.40
C ALA A 573 -17.19 -21.70 -4.87
N GLU A 574 -18.05 -21.10 -5.69
CA GLU A 574 -18.91 -19.98 -5.28
C GLU A 574 -19.98 -20.45 -4.28
N GLU A 575 -20.62 -21.59 -4.54
CA GLU A 575 -21.63 -22.15 -3.64
C GLU A 575 -21.03 -22.58 -2.29
N TYR A 576 -19.81 -23.15 -2.29
CA TYR A 576 -19.09 -23.45 -1.05
C TYR A 576 -18.77 -22.17 -0.25
N ARG A 577 -18.42 -21.08 -0.94
CA ARG A 577 -18.16 -19.78 -0.32
C ARG A 577 -19.43 -19.22 0.34
N ILE A 578 -20.57 -19.32 -0.33
CA ILE A 578 -21.89 -18.90 0.17
C ILE A 578 -22.35 -19.76 1.36
N ARG A 579 -22.15 -21.09 1.31
CA ARG A 579 -22.48 -21.97 2.45
C ARG A 579 -21.61 -21.68 3.67
N ARG A 580 -20.32 -21.37 3.46
CA ARG A 580 -19.39 -21.00 4.53
C ARG A 580 -19.71 -19.63 5.15
N SER A 581 -20.16 -18.67 4.35
CA SER A 581 -20.60 -17.36 4.88
C SER A 581 -21.87 -17.50 5.72
N ARG A 582 -22.84 -18.32 5.30
CA ARG A 582 -24.03 -18.66 6.10
C ARG A 582 -23.71 -19.43 7.39
N ALA A 583 -22.77 -20.36 7.36
CA ALA A 583 -22.33 -21.12 8.54
C ALA A 583 -21.52 -20.30 9.56
N ARG A 584 -20.97 -19.14 9.16
CA ARG A 584 -20.37 -18.16 10.08
C ARG A 584 -21.44 -17.24 10.68
N ALA A 585 -22.38 -16.78 9.85
CA ALA A 585 -23.51 -15.97 10.32
C ALA A 585 -24.43 -16.72 11.32
N GLY A 586 -24.55 -18.05 11.23
CA GLY A 586 -25.27 -18.87 12.20
C GLY A 586 -24.52 -19.04 13.54
N ARG A 587 -23.18 -19.18 13.49
CA ARG A 587 -22.35 -19.32 14.71
C ARG A 587 -22.21 -18.03 15.50
N ASP A 588 -22.28 -16.88 14.84
CA ASP A 588 -22.32 -15.57 15.52
C ASP A 588 -23.69 -15.31 16.19
N ARG A 589 -24.74 -16.07 15.85
CA ARG A 589 -26.08 -15.97 16.44
C ARG A 589 -26.26 -16.89 17.65
N GLU A 590 -25.65 -18.07 17.66
CA GLU A 590 -25.63 -19.01 18.81
C GLU A 590 -24.61 -18.63 19.89
N GLY A 591 -23.70 -17.67 19.63
CA GLY A 591 -22.78 -17.13 20.64
C GLY A 591 -23.30 -15.89 21.38
N LEU A 592 -24.53 -15.45 21.06
CA LEU A 592 -25.20 -14.27 21.64
C LEU A 592 -26.55 -14.60 22.30
N GLU A 593 -26.91 -15.87 22.38
CA GLU A 593 -27.89 -16.44 23.33
C GLU A 593 -27.14 -17.26 24.38
#